data_AF-A0A6I8V5K4-F1
#
_entry.id   AF-A0A6I8V5K4-F1
#
_cell.length_a   1.000
_cell.length_b   1.000
_cell.length_c   1.000
_cell.angle_alpha   90.00
_cell.angle_beta   90.00
_cell.angle_gamma   90.00
#
_symmetry.space_group_name_H-M   'P 1'
#
loop_
_entity.id
_entity.type
_entity.pdbx_description
1 polymer ?
#
loop_
_entity_poly.entity_id
_entity_poly.type
_entity_poly.pdbx_seq_one_letter_code
_entity_poly.pdbx_strand_id
1 'polypeptide(L)'
;MDSSIREITQFTVFMDIYKLSFLIAILGGFLQLSSGQTRDCSGACTLQARCNPYHKDLFWAVVGGVCRVFQNGCFFGSANCQRANQCLRPMVATSPENCKEYCPQRCPLAGERVCGWFAYIDVNGVNRDRSMSFRNRCLLDHYAYRNGIAYIGEPSVVSCP
;
A
#
# COMPACT_ATOMS: atom_id res chain seq x y z
N MET A 1 65.67 -22.15 -31.42
CA MET A 1 64.35 -22.69 -31.01
C MET A 1 63.98 -22.36 -29.55
N ASP A 2 64.78 -21.59 -28.79
CA ASP A 2 64.52 -21.30 -27.36
C ASP A 2 63.80 -19.94 -27.14
N SER A 3 64.03 -18.95 -28.00
CA SER A 3 63.44 -17.60 -27.84
C SER A 3 61.92 -17.53 -28.07
N SER A 4 61.37 -18.39 -28.93
CA SER A 4 59.95 -18.36 -29.31
C SER A 4 59.03 -18.99 -28.25
N ILE A 5 59.53 -19.93 -27.43
CA ILE A 5 58.75 -20.62 -26.40
C ILE A 5 58.53 -19.71 -25.18
N ARG A 6 59.53 -18.86 -24.84
CA ARG A 6 59.46 -17.91 -23.72
C ARG A 6 58.44 -16.79 -23.95
N GLU A 7 58.32 -16.27 -25.17
CA GLU A 7 57.32 -15.23 -25.48
C GLU A 7 55.88 -15.76 -25.42
N ILE A 8 55.64 -16.99 -25.91
CA ILE A 8 54.31 -17.61 -25.88
C ILE A 8 53.87 -17.90 -24.43
N THR A 9 54.79 -18.38 -23.58
CA THR A 9 54.50 -18.62 -22.16
C THR A 9 54.30 -17.32 -21.38
N GLN A 10 54.99 -16.24 -21.73
CA GLN A 10 54.78 -14.93 -21.09
C GLN A 10 53.43 -14.30 -21.46
N PHE A 11 52.98 -14.48 -22.72
CA PHE A 11 51.67 -14.00 -23.18
C PHE A 11 50.48 -14.76 -22.57
N THR A 12 50.58 -16.10 -22.43
CA THR A 12 49.51 -16.91 -21.82
C THR A 12 49.35 -16.60 -20.32
N VAL A 13 50.46 -16.46 -19.60
CA VAL A 13 50.45 -16.11 -18.16
C VAL A 13 49.84 -14.72 -17.93
N PHE A 14 50.17 -13.73 -18.78
CA PHE A 14 49.55 -12.41 -18.70
C PHE A 14 48.03 -12.48 -18.90
N MET A 15 47.57 -13.19 -19.93
CA MET A 15 46.14 -13.33 -20.26
C MET A 15 45.33 -14.01 -19.16
N ASP A 16 45.92 -14.97 -18.42
CA ASP A 16 45.26 -15.64 -17.29
C ASP A 16 45.18 -14.76 -16.03
N ILE A 17 46.19 -13.91 -15.78
CA ILE A 17 46.19 -12.95 -14.66
C ILE A 17 45.08 -11.89 -14.83
N TYR A 18 44.86 -11.41 -16.05
CA TYR A 18 43.78 -10.45 -16.33
C TYR A 18 42.40 -11.10 -16.19
N LYS A 19 42.23 -12.35 -16.63
CA LYS A 19 40.99 -13.11 -16.44
C LYS A 19 40.68 -13.33 -14.96
N LEU A 20 41.69 -13.69 -14.17
CA LEU A 20 41.53 -13.90 -12.72
C LEU A 20 41.20 -12.58 -12.01
N SER A 21 41.85 -11.49 -12.39
CA SER A 21 41.59 -10.15 -11.82
C SER A 21 40.19 -9.65 -12.17
N PHE A 22 39.72 -9.91 -13.40
CA PHE A 22 38.36 -9.54 -13.82
C PHE A 22 37.29 -10.37 -13.09
N LEU A 23 37.54 -11.67 -12.87
CA LEU A 23 36.67 -12.54 -12.09
C LEU A 23 36.57 -12.10 -10.62
N ILE A 24 37.69 -11.71 -10.00
CA ILE A 24 37.70 -11.20 -8.60
C ILE A 24 36.94 -9.87 -8.50
N ALA A 25 37.07 -8.98 -9.48
CA ALA A 25 36.33 -7.71 -9.49
C ALA A 25 34.81 -7.93 -9.64
N ILE A 26 34.39 -8.90 -10.46
CA ILE A 26 32.98 -9.26 -10.62
C ILE A 26 32.44 -9.91 -9.34
N LEU A 27 33.14 -10.91 -8.77
CA LEU A 27 32.75 -11.58 -7.53
C LEU A 27 32.75 -10.63 -6.32
N GLY A 28 33.73 -9.73 -6.23
CA GLY A 28 33.81 -8.70 -5.19
C GLY A 28 32.72 -7.63 -5.34
N GLY A 29 32.35 -7.28 -6.57
CA GLY A 29 31.25 -6.34 -6.86
C GLY A 29 29.86 -6.92 -6.55
N PHE A 30 29.65 -8.23 -6.79
CA PHE A 30 28.39 -8.90 -6.45
C PHE A 30 28.16 -9.05 -4.93
N LEU A 31 29.22 -9.14 -4.12
CA LEU A 31 29.11 -9.25 -2.66
C LEU A 31 28.70 -7.94 -1.96
N GLN A 32 28.73 -6.80 -2.65
CA GLN A 32 28.31 -5.50 -2.09
C GLN A 32 26.87 -5.08 -2.47
N LEU A 33 26.18 -5.81 -3.34
CA LEU A 33 24.77 -5.54 -3.65
C LEU A 33 23.85 -6.44 -2.82
N SER A 34 23.48 -5.96 -1.62
CA SER A 34 22.11 -6.02 -1.04
C SER A 34 22.10 -6.03 0.49
N SER A 35 22.63 -5.00 1.15
CA SER A 35 22.11 -4.64 2.47
C SER A 35 20.87 -3.75 2.32
N GLY A 36 19.80 -4.33 1.74
CA GLY A 36 18.47 -3.76 1.91
C GLY A 36 18.12 -3.88 3.40
N GLN A 37 18.42 -2.87 4.21
CA GLN A 37 18.00 -2.86 5.61
C GLN A 37 16.47 -2.95 5.64
N THR A 38 15.95 -4.10 6.07
CA THR A 38 14.53 -4.27 6.36
C THR A 38 14.20 -3.37 7.54
N ARG A 39 13.58 -2.22 7.27
CA ARG A 39 13.09 -1.33 8.32
C ARG A 39 11.90 -2.01 8.98
N ASP A 40 12.03 -2.34 10.25
CA ASP A 40 10.90 -2.75 11.08
C ASP A 40 10.14 -1.49 11.52
N CYS A 41 8.89 -1.37 11.10
CA CYS A 41 7.98 -0.32 11.56
C CYS A 41 6.90 -0.85 12.48
N SER A 42 6.96 -2.12 12.90
CA SER A 42 6.01 -2.65 13.86
C SER A 42 6.03 -1.80 15.14
N GLY A 43 4.86 -1.31 15.55
CA GLY A 43 4.75 -0.43 16.73
C GLY A 43 5.25 1.01 16.54
N ALA A 44 5.57 1.45 15.31
CA ALA A 44 5.88 2.86 15.02
C ALA A 44 4.75 3.82 15.44
N CYS A 45 3.52 3.31 15.56
CA CYS A 45 2.41 3.99 16.16
C CYS A 45 1.64 3.06 17.12
N THR A 46 1.44 3.54 18.35
CA THR A 46 0.79 2.82 19.45
C THR A 46 -0.64 3.33 19.75
N LEU A 47 -1.21 4.15 18.86
CA LEU A 47 -2.54 4.72 19.04
C LEU A 47 -3.60 3.61 19.11
N GLN A 48 -4.28 3.51 20.25
CA GLN A 48 -5.45 2.67 20.46
C GLN A 48 -6.72 3.53 20.39
N ALA A 49 -7.09 3.93 19.16
CA ALA A 49 -8.22 4.83 18.96
C ALA A 49 -9.56 4.12 19.24
N ARG A 50 -10.38 4.71 20.11
CA ARG A 50 -11.81 4.34 20.27
C ARG A 50 -12.66 5.33 19.48
N CYS A 51 -12.90 5.03 18.22
CA CYS A 51 -13.66 5.91 17.33
C CYS A 51 -15.16 5.69 17.46
N ASN A 52 -15.94 6.77 17.54
CA ASN A 52 -17.40 6.70 17.45
C ASN A 52 -17.82 6.55 15.97
N PRO A 53 -18.43 5.43 15.57
CA PRO A 53 -18.83 5.21 14.17
C PRO A 53 -20.06 6.02 13.75
N TYR A 54 -20.87 6.51 14.69
CA TYR A 54 -22.10 7.24 14.41
C TYR A 54 -21.88 8.76 14.27
N HIS A 55 -20.72 9.27 14.69
CA HIS A 55 -20.36 10.67 14.49
C HIS A 55 -19.80 10.87 13.07
N LYS A 56 -20.48 11.69 12.26
CA LYS A 56 -20.15 11.93 10.86
C LYS A 56 -19.49 13.30 10.69
N ASP A 57 -18.23 13.29 10.28
CA ASP A 57 -17.41 14.45 9.94
C ASP A 57 -16.43 14.02 8.85
N LEU A 58 -16.88 13.94 7.59
CA LEU A 58 -16.17 13.14 6.58
C LEU A 58 -14.75 13.66 6.27
N PHE A 59 -13.79 12.73 6.26
CA PHE A 59 -12.42 12.97 5.78
C PHE A 59 -12.20 12.27 4.45
N TRP A 60 -11.51 12.94 3.53
CA TRP A 60 -11.24 12.43 2.19
C TRP A 60 -9.74 12.31 1.98
N ALA A 61 -9.29 11.24 1.33
CA ALA A 61 -7.89 11.07 0.96
C ALA A 61 -7.75 10.26 -0.32
N VAL A 62 -6.67 10.52 -1.06
CA VAL A 62 -6.31 9.72 -2.23
C VAL A 62 -5.30 8.66 -1.80
N VAL A 63 -5.69 7.39 -1.93
CA VAL A 63 -4.88 6.24 -1.52
C VAL A 63 -4.69 5.32 -2.71
N GLY A 64 -3.45 5.14 -3.17
CA GLY A 64 -3.17 4.30 -4.34
C GLY A 64 -3.89 4.76 -5.61
N GLY A 65 -4.11 6.07 -5.77
CA GLY A 65 -4.84 6.63 -6.92
C GLY A 65 -6.36 6.51 -6.83
N VAL A 66 -6.90 6.10 -5.69
CA VAL A 66 -8.35 5.96 -5.47
C VAL A 66 -8.80 6.88 -4.34
N CYS A 67 -9.93 7.56 -4.55
CA CYS A 67 -10.58 8.33 -3.49
C CYS A 67 -11.14 7.42 -2.40
N ARG A 68 -10.71 7.62 -1.15
CA ARG A 68 -11.21 6.94 0.05
C ARG A 68 -11.88 7.95 0.98
N VAL A 69 -13.05 7.57 1.48
CA VAL A 69 -13.85 8.35 2.43
C VAL A 69 -13.74 7.73 3.81
N PHE A 70 -13.51 8.56 4.82
CA PHE A 70 -13.45 8.17 6.22
C PHE A 70 -14.59 8.87 6.98
N GLN A 71 -15.22 8.14 7.90
CA GLN A 71 -16.40 8.61 8.62
C GLN A 71 -16.11 9.87 9.46
N ASN A 72 -14.92 9.90 10.07
CA ASN A 72 -14.43 11.03 10.86
C ASN A 72 -12.90 11.01 10.99
N GLY A 73 -12.37 12.10 11.55
CA GLY A 73 -10.92 12.27 11.77
C GLY A 73 -10.29 11.18 12.64
N CYS A 74 -11.06 10.57 13.55
CA CYS A 74 -10.55 9.46 14.37
C CYS A 74 -10.24 8.23 13.50
N PHE A 75 -11.15 7.83 12.61
CA PHE A 75 -10.89 6.70 11.69
C PHE A 75 -9.76 7.02 10.71
N PHE A 76 -9.69 8.26 10.21
CA PHE A 76 -8.59 8.70 9.35
C PHE A 76 -7.23 8.60 10.08
N GLY A 77 -7.16 9.08 11.32
CA GLY A 77 -5.96 9.00 12.15
C GLY A 77 -5.58 7.55 12.51
N SER A 78 -6.57 6.72 12.86
CA SER A 78 -6.36 5.30 13.14
C SER A 78 -5.81 4.54 11.92
N ALA A 79 -6.36 4.80 10.73
CA ALA A 79 -5.85 4.22 9.49
C ALA A 79 -4.41 4.70 9.18
N ASN A 80 -4.09 5.96 9.42
CA ASN A 80 -2.72 6.48 9.30
C ASN A 80 -1.74 5.84 10.31
N CYS A 81 -2.19 5.59 11.53
CA CYS A 81 -1.42 4.84 12.51
C CYS A 81 -1.09 3.42 12.03
N GLN A 82 -2.09 2.72 11.48
CA GLN A 82 -1.88 1.38 10.91
C GLN A 82 -0.89 1.42 9.72
N ARG A 83 -0.97 2.45 8.87
CA ARG A 83 -0.02 2.66 7.76
C ARG A 83 1.40 2.87 8.27
N ALA A 84 1.59 3.67 9.32
CA ALA A 84 2.90 3.85 9.94
C ALA A 84 3.49 2.51 10.42
N ASN A 85 2.66 1.66 11.02
CA ASN A 85 3.04 0.31 11.44
C ASN A 85 3.43 -0.64 10.29
N GLN A 86 3.09 -0.26 9.04
CA GLN A 86 3.40 -0.99 7.81
C GLN A 86 4.49 -0.30 6.98
N CYS A 87 5.22 0.66 7.54
CA CYS A 87 6.19 1.50 6.82
C CYS A 87 5.61 2.29 5.63
N LEU A 88 4.29 2.50 5.62
CA LEU A 88 3.62 3.24 4.56
C LEU A 88 3.56 4.74 4.93
N ARG A 89 3.72 5.61 3.92
CA ARG A 89 3.57 7.05 4.11
C ARG A 89 2.15 7.37 4.61
N PRO A 90 2.00 8.37 5.51
CA PRO A 90 0.69 8.81 5.94
C PRO A 90 -0.11 9.34 4.74
N MET A 91 -1.41 9.07 4.77
CA MET A 91 -2.39 9.70 3.90
C MET A 91 -2.50 11.17 4.26
N VAL A 92 -2.70 12.01 3.26
CA VAL A 92 -2.95 13.44 3.42
C VAL A 92 -4.43 13.68 3.16
N ALA A 93 -5.08 14.40 4.08
CA ALA A 93 -6.47 14.80 3.90
C ALA A 93 -6.57 15.77 2.71
N THR A 94 -7.63 15.63 1.93
CA THR A 94 -7.90 16.47 0.78
C THR A 94 -9.36 16.94 0.80
N SER A 95 -9.71 17.85 -0.10
CA SER A 95 -11.10 18.28 -0.28
C SER A 95 -11.92 17.20 -1.00
N PRO A 96 -13.25 17.16 -0.80
CA PRO A 96 -14.13 16.29 -1.57
C PRO A 96 -13.96 16.47 -3.09
N GLU A 97 -13.74 17.70 -3.55
CA GLU A 97 -13.58 18.07 -4.96
C GLU A 97 -12.30 17.47 -5.54
N ASN A 98 -11.17 17.59 -4.82
CA ASN A 98 -9.91 17.00 -5.24
C ASN A 98 -9.96 15.47 -5.19
N CYS A 99 -10.63 14.90 -4.19
CA CYS A 99 -10.77 13.44 -4.09
C CYS A 99 -11.61 12.89 -5.26
N LYS A 100 -12.65 13.61 -5.69
CA LYS A 100 -13.55 13.21 -6.79
C LYS A 100 -12.82 12.92 -8.10
N GLU A 101 -11.70 13.60 -8.36
CA GLU A 101 -10.88 13.36 -9.56
C GLU A 101 -10.32 11.92 -9.61
N TYR A 102 -10.18 11.28 -8.44
CA TYR A 102 -9.66 9.92 -8.26
C TYR A 102 -10.76 8.88 -8.06
N CYS A 103 -12.00 9.23 -8.34
CA CYS A 103 -13.10 8.26 -8.28
C CYS A 103 -13.11 7.41 -9.53
N PRO A 104 -13.17 6.07 -9.40
CA PRO A 104 -13.18 5.18 -10.55
C PRO A 104 -14.44 5.43 -11.40
N GLN A 105 -14.24 5.90 -12.63
CA GLN A 105 -15.34 6.11 -13.59
C GLN A 105 -15.93 4.78 -14.08
N ARG A 106 -15.11 3.72 -14.06
CA ARG A 106 -15.49 2.36 -14.41
C ARG A 106 -14.86 1.40 -13.41
N CYS A 107 -15.65 0.46 -12.93
CA CYS A 107 -15.17 -0.66 -12.12
C CYS A 107 -15.20 -1.94 -12.94
N PRO A 108 -14.20 -2.84 -12.79
CA PRO A 108 -14.27 -4.16 -13.39
C PRO A 108 -15.48 -4.92 -12.84
N LEU A 109 -16.01 -5.85 -13.63
CA LEU A 109 -17.10 -6.74 -13.17
C LEU A 109 -16.57 -7.94 -12.37
N ALA A 110 -15.30 -8.30 -12.58
CA ALA A 110 -14.58 -9.34 -11.85
C ALA A 110 -13.92 -8.79 -10.58
N GLY A 111 -13.57 -9.68 -9.65
CA GLY A 111 -12.87 -9.36 -8.42
C GLY A 111 -13.43 -10.13 -7.22
N GLU A 112 -12.75 -9.99 -6.08
CA GLU A 112 -13.18 -10.60 -4.83
C GLU A 112 -14.35 -9.84 -4.23
N ARG A 113 -15.39 -10.55 -3.80
CA ARG A 113 -16.54 -9.93 -3.15
C ARG A 113 -16.10 -9.32 -1.82
N VAL A 114 -16.67 -8.17 -1.50
CA VAL A 114 -16.38 -7.47 -0.25
C VAL A 114 -17.64 -7.09 0.49
N CYS A 115 -17.56 -7.06 1.82
CA CYS A 115 -18.60 -6.57 2.70
C CYS A 115 -18.17 -5.28 3.39
N GLY A 116 -18.93 -4.20 3.19
CA GLY A 116 -18.73 -2.93 3.90
C GLY A 116 -19.76 -2.77 5.02
N TRP A 117 -19.31 -2.35 6.21
CA TRP A 117 -20.16 -1.98 7.34
C TRP A 117 -20.33 -0.46 7.40
N PHE A 118 -21.58 0.02 7.49
CA PHE A 118 -21.93 1.44 7.44
C PHE A 118 -22.74 1.82 8.66
N ALA A 119 -22.20 2.72 9.48
CA ALA A 119 -22.90 3.30 10.62
C ALA A 119 -23.58 4.63 10.25
N TYR A 120 -24.80 4.83 10.71
CA TYR A 120 -25.59 6.03 10.47
C TYR A 120 -26.53 6.32 11.63
N ILE A 121 -27.00 7.56 11.70
CA ILE A 121 -28.08 7.96 12.61
C ILE A 121 -29.34 8.05 11.76
N ASP A 122 -30.40 7.35 12.15
CA ASP A 122 -31.67 7.40 11.44
C ASP A 122 -32.43 8.71 11.71
N VAL A 123 -33.58 8.88 11.05
CA VAL A 123 -34.39 10.11 11.15
C VAL A 123 -34.90 10.40 12.56
N ASN A 124 -34.90 9.39 13.45
CA ASN A 124 -35.32 9.52 14.84
C ASN A 124 -34.14 9.76 15.79
N GLY A 125 -32.93 9.96 15.27
CA GLY A 125 -31.74 10.12 16.09
C GLY A 125 -31.18 8.80 16.65
N VAL A 126 -31.64 7.65 16.16
CA VAL A 126 -31.20 6.34 16.66
C VAL A 126 -29.99 5.86 15.87
N ASN A 127 -28.99 5.37 16.59
CA ASN A 127 -27.82 4.72 16.01
C ASN A 127 -28.24 3.43 15.30
N ARG A 128 -27.96 3.36 14.00
CA ARG A 128 -28.24 2.22 13.15
C ARG A 128 -27.02 1.86 12.33
N ASP A 129 -26.97 0.63 11.90
CA ASP A 129 -25.94 0.15 11.02
C ASP A 129 -26.49 -0.76 9.93
N ARG A 130 -25.69 -0.97 8.89
CA ARG A 130 -25.98 -1.94 7.85
C ARG A 130 -24.70 -2.46 7.24
N SER A 131 -24.74 -3.73 6.83
CA SER A 131 -23.70 -4.36 6.05
C SER A 131 -24.16 -4.49 4.60
N MET A 132 -23.30 -4.14 3.64
CA MET A 132 -23.63 -4.21 2.22
C MET A 132 -22.54 -4.96 1.45
N SER A 133 -22.95 -5.91 0.62
CA SER A 133 -22.05 -6.70 -0.23
C SER A 133 -21.84 -6.03 -1.58
N PHE A 134 -20.59 -6.00 -2.04
CA PHE A 134 -20.19 -5.52 -3.36
C PHE A 134 -19.43 -6.61 -4.10
N ARG A 135 -19.49 -6.60 -5.43
CA ARG A 135 -18.77 -7.61 -6.24
C ARG A 135 -17.26 -7.44 -6.16
N ASN A 136 -16.78 -6.23 -5.87
CA ASN A 136 -15.38 -5.93 -5.63
C ASN A 136 -15.22 -4.61 -4.88
N ARG A 137 -13.98 -4.37 -4.42
CA ARG A 137 -13.59 -3.16 -3.70
C ARG A 137 -13.83 -1.87 -4.50
N CYS A 138 -13.59 -1.88 -5.82
CA CYS A 138 -13.86 -0.71 -6.66
C CYS A 138 -15.33 -0.27 -6.56
N LEU A 139 -16.27 -1.20 -6.65
CA LEU A 139 -17.70 -0.89 -6.55
C LEU A 139 -18.10 -0.39 -5.16
N LEU A 140 -17.48 -0.91 -4.09
CA LEU A 140 -17.65 -0.41 -2.74
C LEU A 140 -17.16 1.05 -2.61
N ASP A 141 -15.93 1.33 -3.04
CA ASP A 141 -15.33 2.68 -2.97
C ASP A 141 -16.11 3.67 -3.84
N HIS A 142 -16.53 3.26 -5.04
CA HIS A 142 -17.39 4.05 -5.92
C HIS A 142 -18.73 4.37 -5.25
N TYR A 143 -19.39 3.39 -4.61
CA TYR A 143 -20.64 3.60 -3.87
C TYR A 143 -20.46 4.55 -2.69
N ALA A 144 -19.42 4.35 -1.88
CA ALA A 144 -19.09 5.19 -0.73
C ALA A 144 -18.94 6.66 -1.14
N TYR A 145 -18.11 6.91 -2.16
CA TYR A 145 -17.91 8.22 -2.73
C TYR A 145 -19.22 8.84 -3.26
N ARG A 146 -19.94 8.15 -4.16
CA ARG A 146 -21.12 8.70 -4.84
C ARG A 146 -22.23 9.13 -3.88
N ASN A 147 -22.29 8.50 -2.70
CA ASN A 147 -23.30 8.77 -1.70
C ASN A 147 -22.79 9.63 -0.53
N GLY A 148 -21.51 10.02 -0.50
CA GLY A 148 -20.93 10.75 0.61
C GLY A 148 -21.07 10.00 1.93
N ILE A 149 -20.74 8.71 1.93
CA ILE A 149 -20.76 7.84 3.10
C ILE A 149 -19.44 7.07 3.20
N ALA A 150 -19.03 6.72 4.41
CA ALA A 150 -17.86 5.89 4.64
C ALA A 150 -18.30 4.51 5.16
N TYR A 151 -17.67 3.45 4.66
CA TYR A 151 -17.65 2.19 5.39
C TYR A 151 -16.62 2.30 6.52
N ILE A 152 -16.87 1.59 7.61
CA ILE A 152 -16.02 1.63 8.79
C ILE A 152 -15.03 0.47 8.76
N GLY A 153 -13.75 0.79 8.98
CA GLY A 153 -12.68 -0.20 9.00
C GLY A 153 -12.26 -0.70 7.61
N GLU A 154 -11.59 -1.85 7.57
CA GLU A 154 -11.25 -2.54 6.34
C GLU A 154 -12.36 -3.53 5.99
N PRO A 155 -12.94 -3.49 4.78
CA PRO A 155 -14.02 -4.39 4.40
C PRO A 155 -13.51 -5.84 4.32
N SER A 156 -14.34 -6.79 4.74
CA SER A 156 -13.97 -8.20 4.67
C SER A 156 -14.04 -8.71 3.21
N VAL A 157 -13.15 -9.64 2.85
CA VAL A 157 -13.07 -10.26 1.51
C VAL A 157 -14.03 -11.44 1.39
N VAL A 158 -15.28 -11.22 1.79
CA VAL A 158 -16.39 -12.16 1.71
C VAL A 158 -17.70 -11.39 1.51
N SER A 159 -18.78 -12.08 1.18
CA SER A 159 -20.13 -11.47 1.26
C SER A 159 -20.48 -11.17 2.72
N CYS A 160 -21.35 -10.19 2.92
CA CYS A 160 -21.96 -9.96 4.23
C CYS A 160 -22.82 -11.17 4.64
N PRO A 161 -22.93 -11.45 5.95
CA PRO A 161 -23.85 -12.45 6.48
C PRO A 161 -25.32 -12.13 6.15
#